data_AF-A0AA37SKG2-F1
#
_entry.id   AF-A0AA37SKG2-F1
#
_cell.length_a   1.000
_cell.length_b   1.000
_cell.length_c   1.000
_cell.angle_alpha   90.00
_cell.angle_beta   90.00
_cell.angle_gamma   90.00
#
_symmetry.space_group_name_H-M   'P 1'
#
loop_
_entity.id
_entity.type
_entity.pdbx_description
1 polymer ?
#
loop_
_entity_poly.entity_id
_entity_poly.type
_entity_poly.pdbx_seq_one_letter_code
_entity_poly.pdbx_strand_id
1 'polypeptide(L)'
;MKYLIYILSFAFIISCNKDPDPEIDDSVPACIQAQIDTFKANSDPCSQRGPSVIEYKFQDETVYAFDMGQCISDGSTMILNATCENICTLGTIIGITECRGEQFSNAVEVRVLWQE
;
A
#
# COMPACT_ATOMS: atom_id res chain seq x y z
N MET A 1 -13.60 -56.97 15.42
CA MET A 1 -14.74 -56.12 15.01
C MET A 1 -14.32 -54.70 15.39
N LYS A 2 -13.58 -53.97 14.54
CA LYS A 2 -14.08 -53.00 13.54
C LYS A 2 -15.27 -52.21 14.07
N TYR A 3 -15.18 -50.88 14.07
CA TYR A 3 -16.18 -49.81 13.97
C TYR A 3 -15.67 -48.63 14.83
N LEU A 4 -14.83 -47.76 14.27
CA LEU A 4 -15.12 -46.64 13.37
C LEU A 4 -14.98 -45.32 14.15
N ILE A 5 -13.83 -44.70 13.91
CA ILE A 5 -13.42 -43.37 14.32
C ILE A 5 -14.42 -42.35 13.73
N TYR A 6 -15.02 -41.52 14.58
CA TYR A 6 -15.68 -40.28 14.14
C TYR A 6 -14.96 -39.10 14.80
N ILE A 7 -13.91 -38.62 14.11
CA ILE A 7 -13.32 -37.32 14.40
C ILE A 7 -14.25 -36.29 13.75
N LEU A 8 -15.05 -35.62 14.57
CA LEU A 8 -15.86 -34.48 14.15
C LEU A 8 -14.92 -33.29 13.96
N SER A 9 -14.37 -33.13 12.75
CA SER A 9 -13.57 -31.97 12.37
C SER A 9 -14.49 -30.76 12.25
N PHE A 10 -14.58 -29.98 13.33
CA PHE A 10 -15.23 -28.67 13.32
C PHE A 10 -14.34 -27.70 12.55
N ALA A 11 -14.62 -27.54 11.25
CA ALA A 11 -13.98 -26.54 10.42
C ALA A 11 -14.42 -25.15 10.91
N PHE A 12 -13.54 -24.48 11.66
CA PHE A 12 -13.67 -23.06 11.93
C PHE A 12 -13.53 -22.31 10.61
N ILE A 13 -14.65 -21.86 10.08
CA ILE A 13 -14.72 -20.83 9.03
C ILE A 13 -14.26 -19.52 9.68
N ILE A 14 -12.97 -19.22 9.55
CA ILE A 14 -12.45 -17.90 9.91
C ILE A 14 -12.88 -16.96 8.79
N SER A 15 -13.94 -16.20 9.04
CA SER A 15 -14.34 -15.08 8.19
C SER A 15 -13.31 -13.98 8.37
N CYS A 16 -12.48 -13.73 7.35
CA CYS A 16 -11.66 -12.52 7.29
C CYS A 16 -12.59 -11.32 7.11
N ASN A 17 -12.94 -10.66 8.21
CA ASN A 17 -13.48 -9.31 8.14
C ASN A 17 -12.31 -8.42 7.69
N LYS A 18 -12.41 -7.79 6.51
CA LYS A 18 -11.53 -6.67 6.17
C LYS A 18 -11.80 -5.59 7.22
N ASP A 19 -10.77 -5.18 7.94
CA ASP A 19 -10.88 -4.03 8.83
C ASP A 19 -11.26 -2.81 7.98
N PRO A 20 -12.10 -1.89 8.49
CA PRO A 20 -12.41 -0.68 7.77
C PRO A 20 -11.13 0.12 7.53
N ASP A 21 -10.95 0.60 6.29
CA ASP A 21 -9.86 1.51 5.94
C ASP A 21 -9.80 2.67 6.94
N PRO A 22 -8.59 3.13 7.33
CA PRO A 22 -8.47 4.34 8.15
C PRO A 22 -9.16 5.52 7.44
N GLU A 23 -9.93 6.28 8.21
CA GLU A 23 -10.61 7.47 7.70
C GLU A 23 -9.55 8.50 7.31
N ILE A 24 -9.53 8.87 6.02
CA ILE A 24 -8.62 9.90 5.51
C ILE A 24 -9.26 11.26 5.83
N ASP A 25 -8.60 12.06 6.65
CA ASP A 25 -9.08 13.37 7.08
C ASP A 25 -8.85 14.48 6.04
N ASP A 26 -9.43 15.66 6.31
CA ASP A 26 -9.32 16.86 5.46
C ASP A 26 -7.87 17.40 5.32
N SER A 27 -6.89 16.83 6.04
CA SER A 27 -5.48 17.23 5.91
C SER A 27 -4.81 16.64 4.68
N VAL A 28 -5.38 15.61 4.06
CA VAL A 28 -4.92 15.07 2.77
C VAL A 28 -5.51 15.91 1.63
N PRO A 29 -4.69 16.41 0.68
CA PRO A 29 -5.19 17.17 -0.45
C PRO A 29 -6.23 16.39 -1.25
N ALA A 30 -7.31 17.05 -1.65
CA ALA A 30 -8.41 16.41 -2.38
C ALA A 30 -7.95 15.68 -3.66
N CYS A 31 -6.90 16.17 -4.33
CA CYS A 31 -6.35 15.49 -5.49
C CYS A 31 -5.67 14.16 -5.10
N ILE A 32 -5.02 14.08 -3.93
CA ILE A 32 -4.39 12.86 -3.44
C ILE A 32 -5.46 11.87 -3.03
N GLN A 33 -6.54 12.32 -2.39
CA GLN A 33 -7.71 11.48 -2.12
C GLN A 33 -8.25 10.85 -3.41
N ALA A 34 -8.42 11.64 -4.48
CA ALA A 34 -8.88 11.12 -5.76
C ALA A 34 -7.90 10.11 -6.41
N GLN A 35 -6.59 10.30 -6.24
CA GLN A 35 -5.57 9.34 -6.66
C GLN A 35 -5.65 8.05 -5.83
N ILE A 36 -5.87 8.15 -4.51
CA ILE A 36 -6.06 7.00 -3.61
C ILE A 36 -7.29 6.21 -4.06
N ASP A 37 -8.43 6.85 -4.27
CA ASP A 37 -9.66 6.18 -4.71
C ASP A 37 -9.47 5.48 -6.06
N THR A 38 -8.75 6.12 -6.99
CA THR A 38 -8.39 5.51 -8.28
C THR A 38 -7.45 4.33 -8.10
N PHE A 39 -6.45 4.45 -7.22
CA PHE A 39 -5.49 3.38 -6.95
C PHE A 39 -6.17 2.17 -6.33
N LYS A 40 -7.04 2.38 -5.33
CA LYS A 40 -7.89 1.34 -4.72
C LYS A 40 -8.70 0.58 -5.77
N ALA A 41 -9.39 1.33 -6.65
CA ALA A 41 -10.27 0.74 -7.66
C ALA A 41 -9.53 -0.09 -8.73
N ASN A 42 -8.23 0.13 -8.91
CA ASN A 42 -7.41 -0.52 -9.94
C ASN A 42 -6.36 -1.48 -9.38
N SER A 43 -6.27 -1.63 -8.05
CA SER A 43 -5.28 -2.50 -7.43
C SER A 43 -5.89 -3.85 -7.07
N ASP A 44 -5.18 -4.91 -7.44
CA ASP A 44 -5.55 -6.27 -7.03
C ASP A 44 -4.91 -6.62 -5.68
N PRO A 45 -5.64 -7.24 -4.75
CA PRO A 45 -5.03 -7.78 -3.54
C PRO A 45 -4.08 -8.91 -3.91
N CYS A 46 -2.88 -8.92 -3.32
CA CYS A 46 -1.88 -9.96 -3.58
C CYS A 46 -1.37 -10.61 -2.30
N SER A 47 -0.95 -11.87 -2.41
CA SER A 47 -0.78 -12.78 -1.26
C SER A 47 0.46 -12.55 -0.39
N GLN A 48 1.38 -11.68 -0.80
CA GLN A 48 2.62 -11.41 -0.05
C GLN A 48 2.56 -10.07 0.67
N ARG A 49 2.60 -8.98 -0.08
CA ARG A 49 2.48 -7.61 0.41
C ARG A 49 1.57 -6.85 -0.54
N GLY A 50 0.39 -6.50 -0.06
CA GLY A 50 -0.61 -5.78 -0.83
C GLY A 50 -0.16 -4.37 -1.22
N PRO A 51 -0.90 -3.73 -2.14
CA PRO A 51 -0.75 -2.32 -2.45
C PRO A 51 -1.02 -1.47 -1.20
N SER A 52 -0.37 -0.31 -1.12
CA SER A 52 -0.55 0.63 0.00
C SER A 52 -0.33 2.08 -0.43
N VAL A 53 -0.92 2.99 0.33
CA VAL A 53 -0.63 4.42 0.24
C VAL A 53 -0.19 4.95 1.58
N ILE A 54 1.02 5.50 1.64
CA ILE A 54 1.65 5.95 2.88
C ILE A 54 2.11 7.40 2.72
N GLU A 55 1.83 8.22 3.72
CA GLU A 55 2.28 9.60 3.83
C GLU A 55 3.68 9.64 4.47
N TYR A 56 4.59 10.39 3.85
CA TYR A 56 5.96 10.59 4.31
C TYR A 56 6.31 12.06 4.42
N LYS A 57 7.29 12.37 5.27
CA LYS A 57 8.12 13.57 5.18
C LYS A 57 9.41 13.25 4.47
N PHE A 58 9.68 13.95 3.38
CA PHE A 58 10.89 13.79 2.58
C PHE A 58 11.33 15.17 2.06
N GLN A 59 12.60 15.54 2.26
CA GLN A 59 13.12 16.87 1.87
C GLN A 59 12.26 18.04 2.39
N ASP A 60 11.84 17.96 3.66
CA ASP A 60 10.94 18.91 4.32
C ASP A 60 9.54 19.08 3.67
N GLU A 61 9.18 18.23 2.71
CA GLU A 61 7.89 18.21 2.01
C GLU A 61 7.02 17.01 2.47
N THR A 62 5.69 17.18 2.47
CA THR A 62 4.78 16.01 2.55
C THR A 62 4.69 15.35 1.18
N VAL A 63 4.97 14.05 1.13
CA VAL A 63 4.84 13.24 -0.08
C VAL A 63 4.03 11.97 0.21
N TYR A 64 3.50 11.37 -0.85
CA TYR A 64 2.60 10.23 -0.79
C TYR A 64 3.16 9.12 -1.66
N ALA A 65 3.46 7.98 -1.05
CA ALA A 65 3.98 6.82 -1.74
C ALA A 65 2.83 5.87 -2.10
N PHE A 66 2.59 5.69 -3.40
CA PHE A 66 1.63 4.74 -3.96
C PHE A 66 2.40 3.48 -4.36
N ASP A 67 2.43 2.51 -3.46
CA ASP A 67 3.21 1.29 -3.58
C ASP A 67 2.32 0.14 -4.07
N MET A 68 2.67 -0.45 -5.22
CA MET A 68 1.96 -1.62 -5.75
C MET A 68 2.22 -2.92 -4.96
N GLY A 69 3.01 -2.86 -3.89
CA GLY A 69 3.32 -4.02 -3.07
C GLY A 69 4.25 -4.98 -3.80
N GLN A 70 4.10 -6.28 -3.52
CA GLN A 70 4.77 -7.36 -4.23
C GLN A 70 3.77 -8.11 -5.12
N CYS A 71 2.86 -7.37 -5.75
CA CYS A 71 1.84 -7.94 -6.61
C CYS A 71 2.38 -8.29 -8.01
N ILE A 72 3.47 -7.64 -8.43
CA ILE A 72 4.17 -7.91 -9.69
C ILE A 72 5.68 -7.95 -9.45
N SER A 73 6.42 -8.69 -10.29
CA SER A 73 7.88 -8.85 -10.15
C SER A 73 8.64 -7.52 -10.26
N ASP A 74 8.15 -6.61 -11.11
CA ASP A 74 8.78 -5.32 -11.38
C ASP A 74 8.05 -4.17 -10.66
N GLY A 75 7.57 -4.45 -9.44
CA GLY A 75 6.78 -3.52 -8.64
C GLY A 75 7.39 -2.12 -8.56
N SER A 76 6.52 -1.12 -8.57
CA SER A 76 6.93 0.27 -8.51
C SER A 76 6.21 1.01 -7.39
N THR A 77 6.84 2.09 -6.96
CA THR A 77 6.24 3.02 -6.00
C THR A 77 6.26 4.41 -6.62
N MET A 78 5.09 4.97 -6.91
CA MET A 78 4.99 6.36 -7.36
C MET A 78 5.01 7.29 -6.15
N ILE A 79 5.85 8.31 -6.19
CA ILE A 79 5.90 9.34 -5.15
C ILE A 79 5.23 10.60 -5.70
N LEU A 80 4.13 11.00 -5.08
CA LEU A 80 3.41 12.23 -5.39
C LEU A 80 3.68 13.30 -4.33
N ASN A 81 3.74 14.56 -4.72
CA ASN A 81 3.69 15.67 -3.76
C ASN A 81 2.25 16.09 -3.45
N ALA A 82 2.07 17.09 -2.58
CA ALA A 82 0.75 17.60 -2.20
C ALA A 82 -0.05 18.26 -3.35
N THR A 83 0.60 18.57 -4.48
CA THR A 83 -0.05 19.07 -5.71
C THR A 83 -0.35 17.95 -6.71
N CYS A 84 -0.19 16.68 -6.33
CA CYS A 84 -0.43 15.49 -7.15
C CYS A 84 0.48 15.33 -8.36
N GLU A 85 1.63 16.00 -8.34
CA GLU A 85 2.67 15.79 -9.33
C GLU A 85 3.47 14.56 -8.95
N ASN A 86 3.71 13.67 -9.93
CA ASN A 86 4.66 12.58 -9.75
C ASN A 86 6.07 13.16 -9.78
N ILE A 87 6.74 13.08 -8.65
CA ILE A 87 8.08 13.63 -8.48
C ILE A 87 9.15 12.56 -8.73
N CYS A 88 8.82 11.29 -8.47
CA CYS A 88 9.72 10.14 -8.56
C CYS A 88 8.93 8.84 -8.75
N THR A 89 9.54 7.88 -9.43
CA THR A 89 9.07 6.48 -9.45
C THR A 89 10.21 5.58 -9.01
N LEU A 90 10.00 4.87 -7.91
CA LEU A 90 10.98 4.00 -7.26
C LEU A 90 10.71 2.52 -7.60
N GLY A 91 11.70 1.68 -7.32
CA GLY A 91 11.65 0.26 -7.61
C GLY A 91 11.87 0.00 -9.10
N THR A 92 10.92 -0.68 -9.73
CA THR A 92 11.00 -1.20 -11.11
C THR A 92 12.13 -2.21 -11.30
N ILE A 93 12.26 -2.78 -12.51
CA ILE A 93 13.34 -3.71 -12.86
C ILE A 93 14.74 -3.09 -12.74
N ILE A 94 14.85 -1.76 -12.82
CA ILE A 94 16.12 -1.03 -12.71
C ILE A 94 16.52 -0.82 -11.24
N GLY A 95 15.58 -0.93 -10.31
CA GLY A 95 15.84 -0.75 -8.88
C GLY A 95 16.17 0.70 -8.51
N ILE A 96 15.40 1.66 -9.01
CA ILE A 96 15.58 3.08 -8.69
C ILE A 96 15.19 3.30 -7.22
N THR A 97 16.13 3.72 -6.39
CA THR A 97 15.88 4.02 -4.96
C THR A 97 16.00 5.51 -4.63
N GLU A 98 16.45 6.32 -5.57
CA GLU A 98 16.63 7.75 -5.40
C GLU A 98 15.44 8.55 -5.91
N CYS A 99 15.11 9.60 -5.15
CA CYS A 99 14.11 10.59 -5.49
C CYS A 99 14.73 11.99 -5.38
N ARG A 100 14.70 12.77 -6.47
CA ARG A 100 15.29 14.12 -6.54
C ARG A 100 16.76 14.17 -6.05
N GLY A 101 17.53 13.12 -6.36
CA GLY A 101 18.96 13.04 -6.01
C GLY A 101 19.25 12.62 -4.56
N GLU A 102 18.25 12.19 -3.79
CA GLU A 102 18.42 11.65 -2.44
C GLU A 102 17.78 10.26 -2.33
N GLN A 103 18.37 9.39 -1.51
CA GLN A 103 17.81 8.07 -1.23
C GLN A 103 16.46 8.20 -0.53
N PHE A 104 15.41 7.60 -1.09
CA PHE A 104 14.07 7.70 -0.51
C PHE A 104 13.96 6.99 0.85
N SER A 105 14.90 6.10 1.19
CA SER A 105 15.03 5.52 2.52
C SER A 105 15.25 6.56 3.64
N ASN A 106 15.60 7.81 3.30
CA ASN A 106 15.69 8.91 4.26
C ASN A 106 14.31 9.52 4.60
N ALA A 107 13.26 9.17 3.86
CA ALA A 107 11.91 9.63 4.13
C ALA A 107 11.42 9.10 5.49
N VAL A 108 10.72 9.95 6.24
CA VAL A 108 10.15 9.61 7.54
C VAL A 108 8.66 9.32 7.36
N GLU A 109 8.24 8.10 7.67
CA GLU A 109 6.83 7.72 7.63
C GLU A 109 6.02 8.57 8.62
N VAL A 110 4.90 9.12 8.16
CA VAL A 110 3.96 9.89 8.98
C VAL A 110 2.79 9.01 9.38
N ARG A 111 2.11 8.42 8.38
CA ARG A 111 0.96 7.54 8.58
C ARG A 111 0.64 6.72 7.34
N VAL A 112 0.04 5.56 7.55
CA VAL A 112 -0.60 4.77 6.49
C VAL A 112 -1.98 5.38 6.21
N LEU A 113 -2.23 5.76 4.95
CA LEU A 113 -3.52 6.28 4.50
C LEU A 113 -4.43 5.14 4.00
N TRP A 114 -3.83 4.06 3.50
CA TRP A 114 -4.54 2.88 3.04
C TRP A 114 -3.61 1.68 2.81
N GLN A 115 -4.12 0.45 2.97
CA GLN A 115 -3.42 -0.80 2.67
C GLN A 115 -4.43 -1.95 2.41
N GLU A 116 -4.15 -2.82 1.43
CA GLU A 116 -4.86 -4.12 1.21
C GLU A 116 -4.25 -5.30 1.96
#